data_AF-A0A1W1UG25-F1
#
_entry.id   AF-A0A1W1UG25-F1
#
_cell.length_a   1.000
_cell.length_b   1.000
_cell.length_c   1.000
_cell.angle_alpha   90.00
_cell.angle_beta   90.00
_cell.angle_gamma   90.00
#
_symmetry.space_group_name_H-M   'P 1'
#
loop_
_entity.id
_entity.type
_entity.pdbx_description
1 polymer ?
#
loop_
_entity_poly.entity_id
_entity_poly.type
_entity_poly.pdbx_seq_one_letter_code
_entity_poly.pdbx_strand_id
1 'polypeptide(L)' 'MPGMGDMAFVEAYQPLLEKHQQAVAIVMHTTSMSSVDLGRIKSLPVAGLVSKPHTKEKLDTILQLHL' A
#
# COMPACT_ATOMS: atom_id res chain seq x y z
N MET A 1 8.96 -7.18 -4.94
CA MET A 1 9.26 -8.52 -4.39
C MET A 1 9.85 -9.41 -5.50
N PRO A 2 10.54 -10.55 -5.24
CA PRO A 2 10.93 -11.47 -6.31
C PRO A 2 9.69 -12.15 -6.92
N GLY A 3 9.60 -12.22 -8.25
CA GLY A 3 8.50 -12.84 -8.99
C GLY A 3 7.29 -11.94 -9.27
N MET A 4 6.89 -11.08 -8.32
CA MET A 4 5.78 -10.13 -8.50
C MET A 4 6.18 -8.74 -8.01
N GLY A 5 5.90 -7.72 -8.82
CA GLY A 5 6.08 -6.32 -8.43
C GLY A 5 4.99 -5.88 -7.45
N ASP A 6 5.32 -4.90 -6.60
CA ASP A 6 4.44 -4.46 -5.52
C ASP A 6 3.11 -3.88 -6.06
N MET A 7 3.13 -3.18 -7.21
CA MET A 7 1.91 -2.71 -7.90
C MET A 7 1.06 -3.85 -8.44
N ALA A 8 1.70 -4.82 -9.11
CA ALA A 8 1.01 -5.97 -9.70
C ALA A 8 0.31 -6.80 -8.61
N PHE A 9 0.91 -6.87 -7.42
CA PHE A 9 0.26 -7.49 -6.27
C PHE A 9 -1.03 -6.77 -5.88
N VAL A 10 -1.01 -5.44 -5.75
CA VAL A 10 -2.21 -4.67 -5.37
C VAL A 10 -3.32 -4.79 -6.41
N GLU A 11 -2.97 -4.73 -7.70
CA GLU A 11 -3.91 -4.96 -8.81
C GLU A 11 -4.56 -6.35 -8.73
N ALA A 12 -3.75 -7.40 -8.50
CA ALA A 12 -4.25 -8.76 -8.37
C ALA A 12 -5.09 -8.98 -7.09
N TYR A 13 -4.86 -8.18 -6.05
CA TYR A 13 -5.56 -8.30 -4.77
C TYR A 13 -6.89 -7.53 -4.74
N GLN A 14 -7.08 -6.54 -5.60
CA GLN A 14 -8.29 -5.70 -5.64
C GLN A 14 -9.61 -6.51 -5.68
N PRO A 15 -9.76 -7.57 -6.51
CA PRO A 15 -11.01 -8.35 -6.53
C PRO A 15 -11.28 -9.11 -5.22
N LEU A 16 -10.24 -9.41 -4.43
CA LEU A 16 -10.42 -10.05 -3.12
C LEU A 16 -10.86 -9.03 -2.06
N LEU A 17 -10.33 -7.81 -2.09
CA LEU A 17 -10.76 -6.72 -1.21
C LEU A 17 -12.25 -6.44 -1.32
N GLU A 18 -12.77 -6.41 -2.55
CA GLU A 18 -14.20 -6.23 -2.83
C GLU A 18 -15.03 -7.37 -2.24
N LYS A 19 -14.56 -8.62 -2.34
CA LYS A 19 -15.23 -9.80 -1.76
C LYS A 19 -15.21 -9.80 -0.23
N HIS A 20 -14.19 -9.23 0.38
CA HIS A 20 -14.00 -9.18 1.84
C HIS A 20 -14.44 -7.84 2.48
N GLN A 21 -15.30 -7.06 1.80
CA GLN A 21 -15.85 -5.80 2.31
C GLN A 21 -14.77 -4.84 2.86
N GLN A 22 -13.60 -4.78 2.23
CA GLN A 22 -12.50 -3.90 2.63
C GLN A 22 -11.96 -4.14 4.05
N ALA A 23 -12.06 -5.36 4.60
CA ALA A 23 -11.49 -5.70 5.91
C ALA A 23 -9.94 -5.68 5.98
N VAL A 24 -9.25 -5.25 4.92
CA VAL A 24 -7.79 -5.25 4.79
C VAL A 24 -7.31 -3.86 4.39
N ALA A 25 -6.42 -3.26 5.18
CA ALA A 25 -5.73 -2.02 4.81
C ALA A 25 -4.38 -2.34 4.14
N ILE A 26 -4.22 -1.96 2.87
CA ILE A 26 -2.95 -2.09 2.14
C ILE A 26 -2.14 -0.80 2.31
N VAL A 27 -0.93 -0.90 2.85
CA VAL A 27 0.03 0.22 2.96
C VAL A 27 1.29 -0.12 2.16
N MET A 28 1.65 0.72 1.19
CA MET A 28 2.82 0.47 0.33
C MET A 28 4.09 1.11 0.89
N HIS A 29 5.19 0.36 0.85
CA HIS A 29 6.50 0.79 1.33
C HIS A 29 7.39 1.26 0.18
N THR A 30 7.78 2.54 0.18
CA THR A 30 8.37 3.22 -0.98
C THR A 30 9.76 3.77 -0.65
N THR A 31 10.75 3.58 -1.54
CA THR A 31 12.10 4.16 -1.43
C THR A 31 12.19 5.53 -2.08
N SER A 32 11.58 5.66 -3.25
CA SER A 32 11.42 6.89 -4.02
C SER A 32 10.14 6.73 -4.83
N MET A 33 9.40 7.82 -5.01
CA MET A 33 8.18 7.84 -5.80
C MET A 33 8.41 8.75 -7.01
N SER A 34 8.30 8.21 -8.22
CA SER A 34 8.15 9.07 -9.39
C SER A 34 6.73 9.64 -9.43
N SER A 35 6.53 10.78 -10.11
CA SER A 35 5.19 11.33 -10.32
C SER A 35 4.26 10.36 -11.06
N VAL A 36 4.81 9.50 -11.91
CA VAL A 36 4.09 8.44 -12.62
C VAL A 36 3.58 7.37 -11.65
N ASP A 37 4.41 6.95 -10.70
CA ASP A 37 4.03 5.94 -9.70
C ASP A 37 2.93 6.46 -8.77
N LEU A 38 3.00 7.75 -8.37
CA LEU A 38 1.94 8.38 -7.56
C LEU A 38 0.60 8.40 -8.28
N GLY A 39 0.60 8.66 -9.60
CA GLY A 39 -0.62 8.63 -10.41
C GLY A 39 -1.27 7.25 -10.41
N ARG A 40 -0.47 6.20 -10.57
CA ARG A 40 -0.96 4.81 -10.53
C ARG A 40 -1.47 4.41 -9.15
N ILE A 41 -0.73 4.71 -8.09
CA ILE A 41 -1.12 4.37 -6.70
C ILE A 41 -2.48 4.98 -6.36
N LYS A 42 -2.75 6.22 -6.77
CA LYS A 42 -4.04 6.89 -6.51
C LYS A 42 -5.24 6.15 -7.10
N SER A 43 -5.03 5.31 -8.11
CA SER A 43 -6.09 4.49 -8.73
C SER A 43 -6.24 3.12 -8.09
N LEU A 44 -5.35 2.74 -7.18
CA LEU A 44 -5.34 1.44 -6.51
C LEU A 44 -5.93 1.54 -5.10
N PRO A 45 -6.47 0.45 -4.54
CA PRO A 45 -7.04 0.42 -3.19
C PRO A 45 -5.95 0.38 -2.11
N VAL A 46 -5.11 1.42 -2.07
CA VAL A 46 -4.03 1.59 -1.09
C VAL A 46 -4.48 2.61 -0.05
N ALA A 47 -4.44 2.22 1.22
CA ALA A 47 -4.86 3.05 2.35
C ALA A 47 -3.80 4.08 2.76
N GLY A 48 -2.52 3.82 2.45
CA GLY A 48 -1.45 4.77 2.70
C GLY A 48 -0.10 4.40 2.11
N LEU A 49 0.82 5.35 2.18
CA LEU A 49 2.21 5.19 1.77
C LEU A 49 3.12 5.41 2.95
N VAL A 50 4.17 4.59 3.04
CA VAL A 50 5.24 4.75 4.04
C VAL A 50 6.59 4.76 3.34
N SER A 51 7.44 5.73 3.68
CA SER A 51 8.78 5.85 3.11
C SER A 51 9.80 5.04 3.90
N LYS A 52 10.78 4.46 3.19
CA LYS A 52 11.93 3.80 3.83
C LYS A 52 12.86 4.83 4.51
N PRO A 53 13.65 4.44 5.52
CA PRO A 53 13.49 3.22 6.31
C PRO A 53 12.23 3.31 7.19
N HIS A 54 11.68 2.15 7.56
CA HIS A 54 10.65 2.08 8.57
C HIS A 54 11.23 2.42 9.93
N THR A 55 10.58 3.34 10.64
CA THR A 55 10.85 3.60 12.06
C THR A 55 9.64 3.17 12.87
N LYS A 56 9.83 2.99 14.17
CA LYS A 56 8.75 2.62 15.08
C LYS A 56 7.62 3.65 15.03
N GLU A 57 7.95 4.94 14.98
CA GLU A 57 7.00 6.04 14.93
C GLU A 57 6.12 6.00 13.67
N LYS A 58 6.72 5.66 12.51
CA LYS A 58 5.97 5.52 11.26
C LYS A 58 4.98 4.35 11.31
N LEU A 59 5.39 3.23 11.92
CA LEU A 59 4.52 2.07 12.06
C LEU A 59 3.41 2.32 13.09
N ASP A 60 3.74 2.92 14.23
CA ASP A 60 2.76 3.28 15.26
C ASP A 60 1.70 4.24 14.68
N THR A 61 2.11 5.18 13.81
CA THR A 61 1.18 6.06 13.07
C THR A 61 0.27 5.27 12.13
N ILE A 62 0.80 4.31 11.38
CA ILE A 62 0.00 3.47 10.48
C ILE A 62 -1.04 2.67 11.28
N LEU A 63 -0.63 2.08 12.40
CA LEU A 63 -1.52 1.30 13.26
C LEU A 63 -2.63 2.19 13.82
N GLN A 64 -2.32 3.38 14.34
CA GLN A 64 -3.33 4.32 14.84
C GLN A 64 -4.33 4.80 13.78
N LEU A 65 -3.93 4.86 12.50
CA LEU A 65 -4.81 5.30 11.42
C LEU A 65 -5.75 4.20 10.90
N HIS A 66 -5.46 2.92 11.18
CA HIS A 66 -6.15 1.79 10.55
C HIS A 66 -6.63 0.70 11.52
N LEU A 67 -6.34 0.80 12.82
CA LEU A 67 -6.79 -0.09 13.91
C LEU A 67 -7.48 0.71 15.01
#